data_AF-A0A948FRR0-F1
#
_entry.id   AF-A0A948FRR0-F1
#
_cell.length_a   1.000
_cell.length_b   1.000
_cell.length_c   1.000
_cell.angle_alpha   90.00
_cell.angle_beta   90.00
_cell.angle_gamma   90.00
#
_symmetry.space_group_name_H-M   'P 1'
#
loop_
_entity.id
_entity.type
_entity.pdbx_description
1 polymer ?
#
loop_
_entity_poly.entity_id
_entity_poly.type
_entity_poly.pdbx_seq_one_letter_code
_entity_poly.pdbx_strand_id
1 'polypeptide(L)'
;MDEKQMKECKSCYQQIDSRAKRCPHCHHWQTKFSVFIHHPLSGFIYGFLFIAIMFTAIYFIGKKVEKSFDYTYRDFSQDSGLIIKSHHEWFPTEDSFNVVGVVANTGSDAWGSINIEVELFDKEGKFVYECSEYIRGTLRPGEEENFVVDCSGCDKAPIPKFDHYEIKITNAYYKSVDKK
;
A
#
# COMPACT_ATOMS: atom_id res chain seq x y z
N MET A 1 72.83 23.43 -22.55
CA MET A 1 72.53 22.93 -21.18
C MET A 1 71.30 23.68 -20.72
N ASP A 2 70.15 23.01 -20.69
CA ASP A 2 68.91 23.65 -20.22
C ASP A 2 68.98 23.82 -18.70
N GLU A 3 68.86 25.07 -18.26
CA GLU A 3 68.76 25.42 -16.84
C GLU A 3 67.47 24.83 -16.28
N LYS A 4 67.58 23.90 -15.32
CA LYS A 4 66.43 23.25 -14.70
C LYS A 4 65.65 24.27 -13.87
N GLN A 5 64.50 24.70 -14.36
CA GLN A 5 63.58 25.55 -13.60
C GLN A 5 63.01 24.77 -12.40
N MET A 6 63.17 25.32 -11.20
CA MET A 6 62.72 24.73 -9.94
C MET A 6 61.51 25.49 -9.40
N LYS A 7 60.67 24.80 -8.62
CA LYS A 7 59.58 25.39 -7.84
C LYS A 7 59.54 24.75 -6.46
N GLU A 8 58.91 25.45 -5.51
CA GLU A 8 58.70 24.93 -4.17
C GLU A 8 57.44 24.05 -4.08
N CYS A 9 57.53 22.93 -3.36
CA CYS A 9 56.39 22.06 -3.08
C CYS A 9 55.42 22.73 -2.08
N LYS A 10 54.14 22.82 -2.44
CA LYS A 10 53.09 23.48 -1.61
C LYS A 10 52.76 22.77 -0.29
N SER A 11 53.30 21.56 -0.07
CA SER A 11 52.99 20.74 1.11
C SER A 11 54.21 20.56 2.02
N CYS A 12 55.36 20.18 1.47
CA CYS A 12 56.59 19.96 2.25
C CYS A 12 57.66 21.03 2.06
N TYR A 13 57.41 22.05 1.24
CA TYR A 13 58.29 23.22 1.03
C TYR A 13 59.70 22.89 0.47
N GLN A 14 59.91 21.68 -0.04
CA GLN A 14 61.16 21.30 -0.71
C GLN A 14 61.17 21.71 -2.19
N GLN A 15 62.37 21.99 -2.71
CA GLN A 15 62.60 22.37 -4.10
C GLN A 15 62.41 21.15 -5.03
N ILE A 16 61.56 21.29 -6.03
CA ILE A 16 61.21 20.24 -6.99
C ILE A 16 61.28 20.78 -8.42
N ASP A 17 61.45 19.88 -9.41
CA ASP A 17 61.39 20.27 -10.83
C ASP A 17 60.03 20.95 -11.12
N SER A 18 60.07 22.11 -11.77
CA SER A 18 58.88 22.89 -12.12
C SER A 18 57.84 22.09 -12.92
N ARG A 19 58.26 21.07 -13.68
CA ARG A 19 57.40 20.16 -14.45
C ARG A 19 56.84 19.01 -13.63
N ALA A 20 57.32 18.79 -12.41
CA ALA A 20 56.82 17.71 -11.55
C ALA A 20 55.34 17.94 -11.18
N LYS A 21 54.49 16.95 -11.50
CA LYS A 21 53.07 16.92 -11.15
C LYS A 21 52.83 16.40 -9.72
N ARG A 22 53.76 15.60 -9.21
CA ARG A 22 53.77 15.02 -7.86
C ARG A 22 55.13 15.27 -7.22
N CYS A 23 55.16 15.65 -5.95
CA CYS A 23 56.41 15.86 -5.23
C CYS A 23 57.15 14.51 -5.05
N PRO A 24 58.44 14.40 -5.40
CA PRO A 24 59.20 13.16 -5.19
C PRO A 24 59.48 12.86 -3.70
N HIS A 25 59.39 13.87 -2.83
CA HIS A 25 59.72 13.72 -1.40
C HIS A 25 58.51 13.37 -0.53
N CYS A 26 57.37 14.03 -0.74
CA CYS A 26 56.16 13.79 0.05
C CYS A 26 55.02 13.13 -0.74
N HIS A 27 55.23 12.83 -2.02
CA HIS A 27 54.24 12.23 -2.94
C HIS A 27 52.92 13.01 -3.09
N HIS A 28 52.84 14.26 -2.61
CA HIS A 28 51.66 15.11 -2.74
C HIS A 28 51.53 15.67 -4.16
N TRP A 29 50.30 15.68 -4.69
CA TRP A 29 50.00 16.24 -6.02
C TRP A 29 50.08 17.77 -5.99
N GLN A 30 50.80 18.34 -6.96
CA GLN A 30 51.05 19.78 -7.05
C GLN A 30 50.11 20.50 -8.05
N THR A 31 49.10 19.79 -8.57
CA THR A 31 48.12 20.34 -9.50
C THR A 31 47.16 21.29 -8.80
N LYS A 32 46.67 22.32 -9.51
CA LYS A 32 45.67 23.26 -8.97
C LYS A 32 44.39 22.55 -8.52
N PHE A 33 44.05 21.44 -9.18
CA PHE A 33 42.88 20.62 -8.87
C PHE A 33 42.98 19.93 -7.50
N SER A 34 44.16 19.45 -7.11
CA SER A 34 44.38 18.83 -5.79
C SER A 34 44.13 19.82 -4.65
N VAL A 35 44.63 21.05 -4.81
CA VAL A 35 44.42 22.12 -3.81
C VAL A 35 42.95 22.52 -3.73
N PHE A 36 42.23 22.53 -4.85
CA PHE A 36 40.80 22.84 -4.89
C PHE A 36 39.94 21.77 -4.22
N ILE A 37 40.21 20.49 -4.44
CA ILE A 37 39.46 19.39 -3.81
C ILE A 37 39.63 19.40 -2.29
N HIS A 38 40.82 19.70 -1.77
CA HIS A 38 41.11 19.71 -0.34
C HIS A 38 40.78 21.03 0.37
N HIS A 39 40.21 22.02 -0.33
CA HIS A 39 39.79 23.27 0.28
C HIS A 39 38.53 23.05 1.13
N PRO A 40 38.43 23.57 2.37
CA PRO A 40 37.28 23.33 3.25
C PRO A 40 35.92 23.73 2.63
N LEU A 41 35.91 24.75 1.75
CA LEU A 41 34.71 25.15 1.00
C LEU A 41 34.22 24.11 -0.02
N SER A 42 35.10 23.26 -0.56
CA SER A 42 34.69 22.23 -1.52
C SER A 42 33.74 21.22 -0.87
N GLY A 43 34.00 20.86 0.39
CA GLY A 43 33.16 19.95 1.17
C GLY A 43 31.73 20.46 1.33
N PHE A 44 31.56 21.76 1.58
CA PHE A 44 30.23 22.37 1.65
C PHE A 44 29.49 22.30 0.32
N ILE A 45 30.17 22.61 -0.80
CA ILE A 45 29.56 22.55 -2.14
C ILE A 45 29.09 21.13 -2.46
N TYR A 46 29.92 20.12 -2.23
CA TYR A 46 29.55 18.72 -2.48
C TYR A 46 28.44 18.26 -1.53
N GLY A 47 28.45 18.70 -0.27
CA GLY A 47 27.39 18.41 0.69
C GLY A 47 26.03 18.97 0.25
N PHE A 48 25.97 20.24 -0.16
CA PHE A 48 24.75 20.85 -0.67
C PHE A 48 24.25 20.18 -1.95
N LEU A 49 25.16 19.83 -2.87
CA LEU A 49 24.79 19.13 -4.11
C LEU A 49 24.19 17.75 -3.80
N PHE A 50 24.80 16.99 -2.90
CA PHE A 50 24.30 15.67 -2.50
C PHE A 50 22.91 15.76 -1.84
N ILE A 51 22.72 16.71 -0.94
CA ILE A 51 21.43 16.97 -0.29
C ILE A 51 20.36 17.32 -1.33
N ALA A 52 20.66 18.21 -2.28
CA ALA A 52 19.73 18.58 -3.34
C ALA A 52 19.31 17.38 -4.19
N ILE A 53 20.28 16.53 -4.59
CA ILE A 53 20.00 15.29 -5.34
C ILE A 53 19.09 14.37 -4.52
N MET A 54 19.38 14.16 -3.24
CA MET A 54 18.55 13.32 -2.36
C MET A 54 17.11 13.85 -2.24
N PHE A 55 16.93 15.16 -2.03
CA PHE A 55 15.59 15.77 -1.98
C PHE A 55 14.84 15.62 -3.31
N THR A 56 15.50 15.81 -4.45
CA THR A 56 14.85 15.59 -5.75
C THR A 56 14.44 14.13 -5.95
N ALA A 57 15.30 13.17 -5.61
CA ALA A 57 14.98 11.75 -5.70
C ALA A 57 13.78 11.38 -4.82
N ILE A 58 13.76 11.84 -3.57
CA ILE A 58 12.63 11.63 -2.64
C ILE A 58 11.34 12.24 -3.20
N TYR A 59 11.41 13.47 -3.73
CA TYR A 59 10.25 14.14 -4.34
C TYR A 59 9.67 13.34 -5.52
N PHE A 60 10.52 12.86 -6.43
CA PHE A 60 10.07 12.06 -7.58
C PHE A 60 9.55 10.68 -7.18
N ILE A 61 10.17 10.04 -6.18
CA ILE A 61 9.68 8.77 -5.62
C ILE A 61 8.31 9.01 -4.97
N GLY A 62 8.16 10.06 -4.16
CA GLY A 62 6.90 10.44 -3.52
C GLY A 62 5.78 10.66 -4.54
N LYS A 63 6.03 11.41 -5.62
CA LYS A 63 5.06 11.60 -6.70
C LYS A 63 4.67 10.31 -7.43
N LYS A 64 5.60 9.36 -7.55
CA LYS A 64 5.32 8.07 -8.18
C LYS A 64 4.48 7.18 -7.25
N VAL A 65 4.77 7.22 -5.95
CA VAL A 65 3.99 6.54 -4.91
C VAL A 65 2.58 7.11 -4.84
N GLU A 66 2.42 8.43 -4.83
CA GLU A 66 1.11 9.11 -4.82
C GLU A 66 0.23 8.69 -6.01
N LYS A 67 0.82 8.55 -7.21
CA LYS A 67 0.11 8.04 -8.40
C LYS A 67 -0.19 6.54 -8.38
N SER A 68 0.53 5.73 -7.61
CA SER A 68 0.24 4.29 -7.44
C SER A 68 -0.73 4.01 -6.29
N PHE A 69 -0.93 4.99 -5.40
CA PHE A 69 -1.90 4.93 -4.31
C PHE A 69 -3.20 5.69 -4.64
N ASP A 70 -3.46 5.98 -5.91
CA ASP A 70 -4.79 6.35 -6.40
C ASP A 70 -5.67 5.08 -6.51
N TYR A 71 -5.71 4.30 -5.43
CA TYR A 71 -6.91 3.54 -5.13
C TYR A 71 -7.90 4.60 -4.68
N THR A 72 -8.80 5.00 -5.57
CA THR A 72 -10.03 5.69 -5.17
C THR A 72 -10.78 4.75 -4.23
N TYR A 73 -10.45 4.78 -2.95
CA TYR A 73 -11.08 3.99 -1.92
C TYR A 73 -12.48 4.56 -1.77
N ARG A 74 -13.47 3.86 -2.33
CA ARG A 74 -14.87 4.18 -2.09
C ARG A 74 -15.33 3.27 -0.97
N ASP A 75 -15.71 3.88 0.14
CA ASP A 75 -16.38 3.17 1.22
C ASP A 75 -17.68 2.58 0.71
N PHE A 76 -18.00 1.37 1.16
CA PHE A 76 -19.31 0.80 0.92
C PHE A 76 -20.39 1.69 1.53
N SER A 77 -21.44 1.91 0.75
CA SER A 77 -22.63 2.64 1.14
C SER A 77 -23.85 1.90 0.61
N GLN A 78 -25.02 2.15 1.21
CA GLN A 78 -26.26 1.46 0.82
C GLN A 78 -26.71 1.79 -0.61
N ASP A 79 -26.22 2.87 -1.21
CA ASP A 79 -26.41 3.28 -2.60
C ASP A 79 -25.36 2.71 -3.57
N SER A 80 -24.49 1.79 -3.11
CA SER A 80 -23.48 1.10 -3.93
C SER A 80 -24.05 0.24 -5.07
N GLY A 81 -25.35 -0.08 -5.00
CA GLY A 81 -26.04 -0.96 -5.94
C GLY A 81 -25.85 -2.46 -5.67
N LEU A 82 -25.11 -2.82 -4.60
CA LEU A 82 -25.11 -4.19 -4.11
C LEU A 82 -26.43 -4.48 -3.38
N ILE A 83 -27.12 -5.54 -3.79
CA ILE A 83 -28.40 -5.94 -3.20
C ILE A 83 -28.43 -7.44 -2.93
N ILE A 84 -29.14 -7.83 -1.87
CA ILE A 84 -29.50 -9.23 -1.63
C ILE A 84 -30.75 -9.50 -2.45
N LYS A 85 -30.58 -10.21 -3.57
CA LYS A 85 -31.64 -10.44 -4.56
C LYS A 85 -32.66 -11.48 -4.09
N SER A 86 -32.18 -12.50 -3.38
CA SER A 86 -33.01 -13.55 -2.79
C SER A 86 -32.27 -14.25 -1.67
N HIS A 87 -33.00 -14.75 -0.68
CA HIS A 87 -32.45 -15.59 0.38
C HIS A 87 -33.53 -16.53 0.92
N HIS A 88 -33.12 -17.66 1.48
CA HIS A 88 -33.99 -18.56 2.24
C HIS A 88 -33.18 -19.31 3.30
N GLU A 89 -33.91 -19.86 4.26
CA GLU A 89 -33.35 -20.67 5.34
C GLU A 89 -32.96 -22.05 4.83
N TRP A 90 -31.82 -22.56 5.29
CA TRP A 90 -31.37 -23.92 5.05
C TRP A 90 -30.89 -24.55 6.36
N PHE A 91 -31.38 -25.76 6.65
CA PHE A 91 -31.10 -26.50 7.87
C PHE A 91 -30.37 -27.81 7.51
N PRO A 92 -29.03 -27.82 7.39
CA PRO A 92 -28.25 -29.04 7.15
C PRO A 92 -28.51 -30.16 8.17
N THR A 93 -28.75 -29.78 9.42
CA THR A 93 -29.10 -30.62 10.57
C THR A 93 -30.19 -29.94 11.41
N GLU A 94 -30.83 -30.67 12.34
CA GLU A 94 -31.87 -30.13 13.22
C GLU A 94 -31.40 -28.99 14.12
N ASP A 95 -30.10 -28.92 14.43
CA ASP A 95 -29.49 -27.92 15.32
C ASP A 95 -28.71 -26.83 14.55
N SER A 96 -28.79 -26.81 13.22
CA SER A 96 -28.07 -25.85 12.36
C SER A 96 -29.03 -24.86 11.71
N PHE A 97 -28.57 -23.64 11.45
CA PHE A 97 -29.31 -22.61 10.75
C PHE A 97 -28.36 -21.89 9.82
N ASN A 98 -28.63 -21.97 8.53
CA ASN A 98 -27.88 -21.28 7.51
C ASN A 98 -28.82 -20.41 6.68
N VAL A 99 -28.30 -19.30 6.16
CA VAL A 99 -29.02 -18.48 5.17
C VAL A 99 -28.31 -18.60 3.84
N VAL A 100 -29.02 -19.14 2.85
CA VAL A 100 -28.52 -19.31 1.49
C VAL A 100 -29.19 -18.29 0.57
N GLY A 101 -28.42 -17.67 -0.33
CA GLY A 101 -28.97 -16.59 -1.14
C GLY A 101 -28.11 -16.18 -2.33
N VAL A 102 -28.54 -15.09 -2.95
CA VAL A 102 -27.90 -14.48 -4.11
C VAL A 102 -27.69 -13.00 -3.83
N VAL A 103 -26.44 -12.56 -3.95
CA VAL A 103 -26.09 -11.13 -3.99
C VAL A 103 -25.93 -10.71 -5.45
N ALA A 104 -26.43 -9.53 -5.79
CA ALA A 104 -26.36 -8.97 -7.13
C ALA A 104 -25.74 -7.58 -7.09
N ASN A 105 -24.94 -7.25 -8.11
CA ASN A 105 -24.43 -5.91 -8.31
C ASN A 105 -25.22 -5.19 -9.40
N THR A 106 -26.18 -4.38 -8.97
CA THR A 106 -26.99 -3.51 -9.85
C THR A 106 -26.38 -2.12 -10.05
N GLY A 107 -25.25 -1.84 -9.39
CA GLY A 107 -24.52 -0.59 -9.48
C GLY A 107 -23.59 -0.53 -10.69
N SER A 108 -22.87 0.60 -10.82
CA SER A 108 -21.90 0.83 -11.90
C SER A 108 -20.46 0.44 -11.55
N ASP A 109 -20.19 0.21 -10.27
CA ASP A 109 -18.85 -0.07 -9.75
C ASP A 109 -18.66 -1.57 -9.50
N ALA A 110 -17.42 -2.06 -9.54
CA ALA A 110 -17.13 -3.44 -9.15
C ALA A 110 -16.74 -3.50 -7.67
N TRP A 111 -17.21 -4.56 -7.01
CA TRP A 111 -17.04 -4.74 -5.58
C TRP A 111 -16.36 -6.07 -5.31
N GLY A 112 -15.32 -6.07 -4.49
CA GLY A 112 -14.76 -7.30 -3.93
C GLY A 112 -15.07 -7.39 -2.45
N SER A 113 -14.76 -8.56 -1.87
CA SER A 113 -14.68 -8.69 -0.41
C SER A 113 -15.98 -8.30 0.30
N ILE A 114 -17.10 -8.78 -0.25
CA ILE A 114 -18.44 -8.43 0.21
C ILE A 114 -18.70 -9.19 1.50
N ASN A 115 -19.02 -8.48 2.58
CA ASN A 115 -19.40 -9.06 3.85
C ASN A 115 -20.93 -9.02 4.00
N ILE A 116 -21.52 -10.20 4.23
CA ILE A 116 -22.94 -10.37 4.47
C ILE A 116 -23.12 -10.77 5.93
N GLU A 117 -24.06 -10.11 6.61
CA GLU A 117 -24.36 -10.33 8.01
C GLU A 117 -25.83 -10.74 8.16
N VAL A 118 -26.06 -11.71 9.03
CA VAL A 118 -27.37 -12.18 9.45
C VAL A 118 -27.50 -11.96 10.95
N GLU A 119 -28.50 -11.19 11.35
CA GLU A 119 -28.83 -10.92 12.75
C GLU A 119 -30.09 -11.71 13.12
N LEU A 120 -30.05 -12.44 14.23
CA LEU A 120 -31.16 -13.24 14.73
C LEU A 120 -31.85 -12.51 15.89
N PHE A 121 -33.19 -12.51 15.89
CA PHE A 121 -34.01 -11.81 16.88
C PHE A 121 -35.02 -12.75 17.55
N ASP A 122 -35.29 -12.52 18.82
CA ASP A 122 -36.35 -13.22 19.55
C ASP A 122 -37.76 -12.67 19.23
N LYS A 123 -38.79 -13.28 19.84
CA LYS A 123 -40.20 -12.88 19.69
C LYS A 123 -40.51 -11.46 20.16
N GLU A 124 -39.64 -10.89 20.98
CA GLU A 124 -39.76 -9.54 21.52
C GLU A 124 -38.97 -8.53 20.65
N GLY A 125 -38.35 -8.98 19.57
CA GLY A 125 -37.52 -8.18 18.68
C GLY A 125 -36.14 -7.87 19.25
N LYS A 126 -35.66 -8.62 20.24
CA LYS A 126 -34.31 -8.43 20.80
C LYS A 126 -33.30 -9.25 20.02
N PHE A 127 -32.17 -8.62 19.72
CA PHE A 127 -31.01 -9.29 19.15
C PHE A 127 -30.51 -10.41 20.07
N VAL A 128 -30.32 -11.61 19.53
CA VAL A 128 -29.81 -12.78 20.26
C VAL A 128 -28.53 -13.35 19.69
N TYR A 129 -28.26 -13.16 18.39
CA TYR A 129 -27.08 -13.72 17.73
C TYR A 129 -26.78 -13.05 16.40
N GLU A 130 -25.53 -13.17 15.96
CA GLU A 130 -25.06 -12.68 14.65
C GLU A 130 -24.15 -13.73 14.03
N CYS A 131 -24.25 -13.86 12.71
CA CYS A 131 -23.38 -14.65 11.86
C CYS A 131 -23.04 -13.86 10.61
N SER A 132 -21.88 -14.11 10.02
CA SER A 132 -21.45 -13.41 8.80
C SER A 132 -20.68 -14.33 7.86
N GLU A 133 -20.74 -14.01 6.57
CA GLU A 133 -19.94 -14.66 5.54
C GLU A 133 -19.23 -13.62 4.68
N TYR A 134 -18.02 -13.97 4.26
CA TYR A 134 -17.17 -13.13 3.45
C TYR A 134 -17.01 -13.71 2.03
N ILE A 135 -17.69 -13.09 1.07
CA ILE A 135 -17.62 -13.48 -0.33
C ILE A 135 -16.28 -13.02 -0.93
N ARG A 136 -15.43 -14.00 -1.20
CA ARG A 136 -14.16 -13.80 -1.91
C ARG A 136 -14.43 -13.69 -3.40
N GLY A 137 -14.00 -12.58 -4.00
CA GLY A 137 -14.15 -12.41 -5.45
C GLY A 137 -14.18 -10.95 -5.85
N THR A 138 -14.62 -10.73 -7.09
CA THR A 138 -14.99 -9.40 -7.59
C THR A 138 -16.30 -9.58 -8.32
N LEU A 139 -17.34 -8.90 -7.83
CA LEU A 139 -18.67 -8.86 -8.41
C LEU A 139 -18.78 -7.60 -9.26
N ARG A 140 -18.73 -7.76 -10.59
CA ARG A 140 -18.82 -6.65 -11.55
C ARG A 140 -20.27 -6.18 -11.74
N PRO A 141 -20.49 -4.99 -12.31
CA PRO A 141 -21.82 -4.53 -12.70
C PRO A 141 -22.59 -5.58 -13.51
N GLY A 142 -23.80 -5.91 -13.06
CA GLY A 142 -24.68 -6.90 -13.66
C GLY A 142 -24.37 -8.36 -13.29
N GLU A 143 -23.32 -8.64 -12.53
CA GLU A 143 -23.01 -10.00 -12.05
C GLU A 143 -23.79 -10.33 -10.75
N GLU A 144 -23.98 -11.63 -10.54
CA GLU A 144 -24.61 -12.23 -9.37
C GLU A 144 -23.70 -13.32 -8.81
N GLU A 145 -23.74 -13.50 -7.49
CA GLU A 145 -22.96 -14.53 -6.78
C GLU A 145 -23.84 -15.20 -5.73
N ASN A 146 -23.67 -16.52 -5.58
CA ASN A 146 -24.37 -17.28 -4.54
C ASN A 146 -23.59 -17.18 -3.23
N PHE A 147 -24.29 -17.16 -2.11
CA PHE A 147 -23.67 -17.16 -0.79
C PHE A 147 -24.38 -18.11 0.17
N VAL A 148 -23.66 -18.51 1.21
CA VAL A 148 -24.18 -19.24 2.36
C VAL A 148 -23.61 -18.59 3.62
N VAL A 149 -24.45 -18.05 4.49
CA VAL A 149 -24.06 -17.63 5.83
C VAL A 149 -24.32 -18.79 6.77
N ASP A 150 -23.26 -19.37 7.33
CA ASP A 150 -23.33 -20.43 8.33
C ASP A 150 -23.43 -19.81 9.73
N CYS A 151 -24.55 -20.04 10.41
CA CYS A 151 -24.75 -19.57 11.78
C CYS A 151 -24.52 -20.67 12.82
N SER A 152 -24.04 -21.83 12.40
CA SER A 152 -23.61 -22.91 13.26
C SER A 152 -22.30 -22.49 13.93
N GLY A 153 -22.39 -21.90 15.14
CA GLY A 153 -21.26 -21.26 15.81
C GLY A 153 -19.99 -22.11 15.88
N CYS A 154 -18.82 -21.44 15.94
CA CYS A 154 -17.49 -22.07 15.88
C CYS A 154 -17.21 -23.14 16.95
N ASP A 155 -17.96 -23.16 18.06
CA ASP A 155 -17.71 -24.00 19.23
C ASP A 155 -18.91 -24.87 19.64
N LYS A 156 -19.59 -25.55 18.68
CA LYS A 156 -20.71 -26.49 18.97
C LYS A 156 -21.84 -25.92 19.84
N ALA A 157 -21.86 -24.60 20.05
CA ALA A 157 -22.90 -23.97 20.83
C ALA A 157 -24.17 -24.04 19.97
N PRO A 158 -25.28 -24.57 20.50
CA PRO A 158 -26.52 -24.59 19.75
C PRO A 158 -26.91 -23.15 19.43
N ILE A 159 -27.46 -22.95 18.23
CA ILE A 159 -28.00 -21.66 17.84
C ILE A 159 -29.08 -21.26 18.85
N PRO A 160 -29.04 -20.02 19.39
CA PRO A 160 -30.05 -19.59 20.34
C PRO A 160 -31.43 -19.59 19.69
N LYS A 161 -32.48 -19.77 20.50
CA LYS A 161 -33.85 -19.68 20.01
C LYS A 161 -34.09 -18.27 19.44
N PHE A 162 -34.56 -18.22 18.20
CA PHE A 162 -34.93 -16.98 17.51
C PHE A 162 -36.33 -17.15 16.88
N ASP A 163 -36.94 -16.04 16.47
CA ASP A 163 -38.25 -15.98 15.82
C ASP A 163 -38.14 -15.53 14.35
N HIS A 164 -37.27 -14.56 14.07
CA HIS A 164 -36.97 -14.08 12.73
C HIS A 164 -35.50 -13.63 12.63
N TYR A 165 -35.06 -13.36 11.41
CA TYR A 165 -33.73 -12.82 11.11
C TYR A 165 -33.80 -11.62 10.18
N GLU A 166 -32.79 -10.78 10.25
CA GLU A 166 -32.51 -9.75 9.26
C GLU A 166 -31.19 -10.08 8.54
N ILE A 167 -31.08 -9.71 7.27
CA ILE A 167 -29.89 -9.93 6.47
C ILE A 167 -29.49 -8.64 5.77
N LYS A 168 -28.20 -8.30 5.81
CA LYS A 168 -27.68 -7.06 5.23
C LYS A 168 -26.25 -7.24 4.72
N ILE A 169 -25.88 -6.38 3.78
CA ILE A 169 -24.49 -6.21 3.35
C ILE A 169 -23.90 -5.14 4.27
N THR A 170 -22.83 -5.47 5.00
CA THR A 170 -22.22 -4.54 5.96
C THR A 170 -20.99 -3.87 5.43
N ASN A 171 -20.29 -4.52 4.49
CA ASN A 171 -19.09 -3.96 3.90
C ASN A 171 -18.81 -4.56 2.51
N ALA A 172 -18.10 -3.81 1.68
CA ALA A 172 -17.51 -4.26 0.43
C ALA A 172 -16.34 -3.33 0.06
N TYR A 173 -15.31 -3.86 -0.59
CA TYR A 173 -14.19 -3.04 -1.07
C TYR A 173 -14.38 -2.72 -2.55
N TYR A 174 -14.38 -1.43 -2.87
CA TYR A 174 -14.33 -0.99 -4.26
C TYR A 174 -13.09 -1.54 -4.96
N LYS A 175 -13.30 -2.08 -6.17
CA LYS A 175 -12.21 -2.47 -7.05
C LYS A 175 -12.29 -1.68 -8.34
N SER A 176 -11.25 -0.91 -8.64
CA SER A 176 -11.08 -0.36 -9.97
C SER A 176 -10.97 -1.51 -10.96
N VAL A 177 -11.96 -1.62 -11.84
CA VAL A 177 -11.86 -2.54 -12.97
C VAL A 177 -10.88 -1.88 -13.94
N ASP A 178 -9.69 -2.46 -14.06
CA ASP A 178 -8.75 -2.05 -15.09
C ASP A 178 -9.46 -2.12 -16.45
N LYS A 179 -9.66 -0.96 -17.08
CA LYS A 179 -10.11 -0.88 -18.46
C LYS A 179 -8.99 -1.49 -19.31
N LYS A 180 -9.16 -2.76 -19.69
CA LYS A 180 -8.35 -3.41 -20.72
C LYS A 180 -8.52 -2.71 -22.06
#